data_AF-A0A1L0BS42-F1
#
_entry.id   AF-A0A1L0BS42-F1
#
_cell.length_a   1.000
_cell.length_b   1.000
_cell.length_c   1.000
_cell.angle_alpha   90.00
_cell.angle_beta   90.00
_cell.angle_gamma   90.00
#
_symmetry.space_group_name_H-M   'P 1'
#
loop_
_entity.id
_entity.type
_entity.pdbx_description
1 polymer ?
#
loop_
_entity_poly.entity_id
_entity_poly.type
_entity_poly.pdbx_seq_one_letter_code
_entity_poly.pdbx_strand_id
1 'polypeptide(L)'
;MERFDFLQVFSLVHKFSYARVFSNVERADIALKALTLMERFGAVHPIAEQMVEVLQESGLQTKTKFNSEWLTRAKDIVKVPEYLYELALTDAPEKSVLFEEFVPLCQQRFIAGDFKMLSYYVTRMSRMAQFMNHSTSAEQFGANRYFEFLLYQLICTLYGLIWELPSFTSTSASSEVNAEEKLLLLDKRISLYHSRSVHLLKSLPEQPLHVVSKVEFEFGCYKIAKFLLAIAKFKMNQFVAFADEFDLLYTSFDTVEFLNLQRELLLMYSVACMASKPFKELTFNANESIVELFTNTSDLVSTFYDIMYGLSKAEFAHVKSLMSKQVVEAADAEISYLLPQKDEGFWEYLVDLLDLKVFLLIMSITRRIPRTTMVRRLGYIECSQKQCSRVSDKLLVLMSVLQLSQVNITFDRENDEFCNDPLNDDTRLQHVVQQIDQIDHLTRAEAAGQLLKAKLVALYM
;
A
#
# COMPACT_ATOMS: atom_id res chain seq x y z
N MET A 1 20.63 7.09 -6.39
CA MET A 1 19.17 6.89 -6.34
C MET A 1 18.42 8.01 -5.59
N GLU A 2 19.10 9.07 -5.15
CA GLU A 2 18.53 10.23 -4.46
C GLU A 2 17.45 11.03 -5.25
N ARG A 3 17.22 10.67 -6.52
CA ARG A 3 16.20 11.28 -7.39
C ARG A 3 14.77 10.98 -6.95
N PHE A 4 14.54 10.00 -6.07
CA PHE A 4 13.22 9.62 -5.58
C PHE A 4 12.93 10.05 -4.13
N ASP A 5 13.88 10.71 -3.46
CA ASP A 5 13.74 11.14 -2.06
C ASP A 5 12.55 12.10 -1.85
N PHE A 6 12.10 12.78 -2.91
CA PHE A 6 10.93 13.67 -2.87
C PHE A 6 9.64 12.94 -2.43
N LEU A 7 9.54 11.62 -2.65
CA LEU A 7 8.40 10.81 -2.21
C LEU A 7 8.27 10.79 -0.68
N GLN A 8 9.39 10.91 0.03
CA GLN A 8 9.42 10.93 1.50
C GLN A 8 8.74 12.16 2.09
N VAL A 9 8.65 13.27 1.33
CA VAL A 9 7.93 14.47 1.78
C VAL A 9 6.49 14.11 2.16
N PHE A 10 5.89 13.18 1.43
CA PHE A 10 4.53 12.73 1.68
C PHE A 10 4.36 12.05 3.03
N SER A 11 5.19 11.03 3.30
CA SER A 11 5.12 10.27 4.55
C SER A 11 5.49 11.16 5.75
N LEU A 12 6.45 12.08 5.59
CA LEU A 12 6.82 13.04 6.63
C LEU A 12 5.71 14.04 6.93
N VAL A 13 5.06 14.60 5.91
CA VAL A 13 3.90 15.50 6.08
C VAL A 13 2.78 14.78 6.80
N HIS A 14 2.50 13.53 6.42
CA HIS A 14 1.49 12.72 7.06
C HIS A 14 1.81 12.49 8.55
N LYS A 15 3.02 12.00 8.88
CA LYS A 15 3.46 11.80 10.27
C LYS A 15 3.39 13.10 11.09
N PHE A 16 3.74 14.23 10.49
CA PHE A 16 3.67 15.54 11.14
C PHE A 16 2.25 15.93 11.59
N SER A 17 1.22 15.52 10.84
CA SER A 17 -0.19 15.76 11.17
C SER A 17 -0.67 14.97 12.39
N TYR A 18 0.03 13.91 12.80
CA TYR A 18 -0.29 13.09 13.98
C TYR A 18 0.31 13.65 15.27
N ALA A 19 -0.10 14.86 15.63
CA ALA A 19 0.44 15.61 16.77
C ALA A 19 0.33 14.92 18.15
N ARG A 20 -0.57 13.93 18.29
CA ARG A 20 -0.81 13.21 19.55
C ARG A 20 0.17 12.05 19.78
N VAL A 21 0.80 11.55 18.73
CA VAL A 21 1.67 10.37 18.78
C VAL A 21 3.12 10.77 18.97
N PHE A 22 3.56 11.84 18.30
CA PHE A 22 4.94 12.30 18.32
C PHE A 22 5.13 13.42 19.34
N SER A 23 6.22 13.35 20.10
CA SER A 23 6.66 14.44 20.97
C SER A 23 7.00 15.71 20.17
N ASN A 24 7.02 16.87 20.82
CA ASN A 24 7.37 18.12 20.15
C ASN A 24 8.77 18.09 19.51
N VAL A 25 9.72 17.35 20.11
CA VAL A 25 11.07 17.16 19.55
C VAL A 25 11.01 16.33 18.27
N GLU A 26 10.31 15.20 18.29
CA GLU A 26 10.16 14.35 17.10
C GLU A 26 9.40 15.07 15.98
N ARG A 27 8.37 15.85 16.32
CA ARG A 27 7.64 16.67 15.34
C ARG A 27 8.53 17.74 14.72
N ALA A 28 9.38 18.37 15.50
CA ALA A 28 10.37 19.33 14.99
C ALA A 28 11.39 18.65 14.07
N ASP A 29 11.87 17.44 14.40
CA ASP A 29 12.77 16.67 13.54
C ASP A 29 12.11 16.24 12.23
N ILE A 30 10.84 15.80 12.27
CA ILE A 30 10.05 15.48 11.07
C ILE A 30 9.88 16.72 10.19
N ALA A 31 9.51 17.86 10.78
CA ALA A 31 9.37 19.13 10.07
C ALA A 31 10.69 19.56 9.42
N LEU A 32 11.81 19.47 10.15
CA LEU A 32 13.13 19.81 9.64
C LEU A 32 13.54 18.94 8.44
N LYS A 33 13.32 17.62 8.53
CA LYS A 33 13.57 16.68 7.41
C LYS A 33 12.72 17.03 6.19
N ALA A 34 11.42 17.27 6.37
CA ALA A 34 10.51 17.59 5.28
C ALA A 34 10.89 18.92 4.61
N LEU A 35 11.18 19.97 5.38
CA LEU A 35 11.58 21.29 4.86
C LEU A 35 12.92 21.24 4.13
N THR A 36 13.86 20.41 4.59
CA THR A 36 15.15 20.19 3.91
C THR A 36 14.97 19.53 2.55
N LEU A 37 14.06 18.56 2.44
CA LEU A 37 13.71 17.93 1.15
C LEU A 37 13.00 18.93 0.23
N MET A 38 12.03 19.70 0.74
CA MET A 38 11.35 20.76 -0.01
C MET A 38 12.33 21.77 -0.61
N GLU A 39 13.31 22.22 0.18
CA GLU A 39 14.36 23.11 -0.31
C GLU A 39 15.22 22.46 -1.39
N ARG A 40 15.68 21.23 -1.15
CA ARG A 40 16.52 20.48 -2.09
C ARG A 40 15.88 20.36 -3.47
N PHE A 41 14.58 20.10 -3.52
CA PHE A 41 13.83 19.94 -4.77
C PHE A 41 13.22 21.26 -5.28
N GLY A 42 13.37 22.36 -4.54
CA GLY A 42 12.90 23.69 -4.94
C GLY A 42 11.37 23.80 -5.04
N ALA A 43 10.63 23.16 -4.12
CA ALA A 43 9.18 23.23 -4.05
C ALA A 43 8.68 23.25 -2.60
N VAL A 44 7.51 23.86 -2.38
CA VAL A 44 6.92 24.02 -1.05
C VAL A 44 5.59 23.28 -0.99
N HIS A 45 5.44 22.40 0.00
CA HIS A 45 4.15 21.74 0.29
C HIS A 45 3.20 22.71 1.03
N PRO A 46 1.87 22.63 0.84
CA PRO A 46 0.90 23.51 1.52
C PRO A 46 1.01 23.56 3.06
N ILE A 47 1.48 22.48 3.70
CA ILE A 47 1.64 22.34 5.16
C ILE A 47 2.96 22.94 5.68
N ALA A 48 3.84 23.44 4.80
CA ALA A 48 5.15 23.95 5.19
C ALA A 48 5.10 25.13 6.18
N GLU A 49 4.04 25.96 6.14
CA GLU A 49 3.83 27.03 7.13
C GLU A 49 3.71 26.49 8.55
N GLN A 50 2.89 25.46 8.76
CA GLN A 50 2.71 24.82 10.06
C GLN A 50 4.00 24.14 10.54
N MET A 51 4.78 23.55 9.62
CA MET A 51 6.08 22.96 9.95
C MET A 51 7.08 24.02 10.42
N VAL A 52 7.09 25.18 9.77
CA VAL A 52 7.92 26.31 10.20
C VAL A 52 7.49 26.78 11.58
N GLU A 53 6.19 26.96 11.85
CA GLU A 53 5.67 27.35 13.17
C GLU A 53 6.15 26.43 14.30
N VAL A 54 6.07 25.11 14.12
CA VAL A 54 6.55 24.13 15.12
C VAL A 54 8.06 24.25 15.39
N LEU A 55 8.87 24.58 14.37
CA LEU A 55 10.30 24.86 14.57
C LEU A 55 10.55 26.15 15.37
N GLN A 56 9.66 27.14 15.27
CA GLN A 56 9.73 28.37 16.08
C GLN A 56 9.39 28.09 17.53
N GLU A 57 8.28 27.40 17.77
CA GLU A 57 7.83 27.02 19.12
C GLU A 57 8.85 26.16 19.86
N SER A 58 9.58 25.32 19.13
CA SER A 58 10.64 24.46 19.69
C SER A 58 11.96 25.18 19.94
N GLY A 59 12.08 26.48 19.63
CA GLY A 59 13.31 27.26 19.79
C GLY A 59 14.44 26.86 18.82
N LEU A 60 14.13 26.09 17.77
CA LEU A 60 15.09 25.66 16.75
C LEU A 60 15.18 26.63 15.56
N GLN A 61 14.28 27.62 15.49
CA GLN A 61 14.29 28.65 14.43
C GLN A 61 15.61 29.44 14.39
N THR A 62 16.23 29.74 15.54
CA THR A 62 17.54 30.44 15.57
C THR A 62 18.71 29.56 15.10
N LYS A 63 18.51 28.24 15.03
CA LYS A 63 19.51 27.27 14.57
C LYS A 63 19.30 26.82 13.13
N THR A 64 18.20 27.22 12.49
CA THR A 64 17.81 26.75 11.17
C THR A 64 17.51 27.93 10.24
N LYS A 65 17.68 27.74 8.93
CA LYS A 65 17.40 28.76 7.92
C LYS A 65 15.92 28.87 7.52
N PHE A 66 15.08 27.97 8.05
CA PHE A 66 13.67 27.85 7.69
C PHE A 66 12.84 28.85 8.51
N ASN A 67 12.33 29.88 7.82
CA ASN A 67 11.51 30.93 8.41
C ASN A 67 10.49 31.45 7.37
N SER A 68 9.65 32.40 7.76
CA SER A 68 8.64 32.98 6.88
C SER A 68 9.25 33.66 5.64
N GLU A 69 10.46 34.23 5.73
CA GLU A 69 11.16 34.82 4.58
C GLU A 69 11.64 33.77 3.57
N TRP A 70 12.10 32.61 4.05
CA TRP A 70 12.44 31.48 3.20
C TRP A 70 11.19 30.94 2.48
N LEU A 71 10.05 30.80 3.18
CA LEU A 71 8.79 30.34 2.57
C LEU A 71 8.36 31.24 1.42
N THR A 72 8.39 32.56 1.61
CA THR A 72 8.05 33.53 0.56
C THR A 72 8.97 33.38 -0.65
N ARG A 73 10.29 33.31 -0.44
CA ARG A 73 11.25 33.10 -1.54
C ARG A 73 11.06 31.76 -2.24
N ALA A 74 10.75 30.70 -1.50
CA ALA A 74 10.63 29.35 -2.04
C ALA A 74 9.35 29.14 -2.86
N LYS A 75 8.27 29.88 -2.58
CA LYS A 75 7.02 29.83 -3.37
C LYS A 75 7.19 30.39 -4.80
N ASP A 76 8.18 31.25 -5.03
CA ASP A 76 8.40 31.93 -6.33
C ASP A 76 9.33 31.16 -7.29
N ILE A 77 9.82 29.96 -6.92
CA ILE A 77 10.91 29.27 -7.65
C ILE A 77 10.43 28.41 -8.83
N VAL A 78 9.14 28.07 -8.93
CA VAL A 78 8.64 27.13 -9.95
C VAL A 78 8.61 27.78 -11.34
N LYS A 79 9.74 27.74 -12.05
CA LYS A 79 9.83 28.06 -13.47
C LYS A 79 9.34 26.87 -14.28
N VAL A 80 8.24 27.05 -15.01
CA VAL A 80 7.76 26.04 -15.94
C VAL A 80 8.31 26.35 -17.33
N PRO A 81 9.00 25.41 -18.00
CA PRO A 81 9.51 25.61 -19.35
C PRO A 81 8.39 25.95 -20.36
N GLU A 82 8.65 26.93 -21.24
CA GLU A 82 7.67 27.46 -22.21
C GLU A 82 7.14 26.39 -23.18
N TYR A 83 7.99 25.46 -23.62
CA TYR A 83 7.61 24.36 -24.52
C TYR A 83 6.60 23.37 -23.92
N LEU A 84 6.35 23.42 -22.61
CA LEU A 84 5.30 22.64 -21.95
C LEU A 84 3.91 23.32 -22.01
N TYR A 85 3.84 24.56 -22.49
CA TYR A 85 2.60 25.29 -22.76
C TYR A 85 2.30 25.36 -24.27
N GLU A 86 3.31 25.45 -25.13
CA GLU A 86 3.12 25.67 -26.56
C GLU A 86 2.52 24.46 -27.29
N LEU A 87 1.43 24.63 -28.05
CA LEU A 87 0.75 23.56 -28.78
C LEU A 87 1.52 23.05 -30.02
N ALA A 88 2.60 23.73 -30.41
CA ALA A 88 3.36 23.43 -31.62
C ALA A 88 4.47 22.39 -31.35
N LEU A 89 4.28 21.18 -31.86
CA LEU A 89 5.23 20.05 -31.80
C LEU A 89 6.46 20.20 -32.72
N THR A 90 6.67 21.36 -33.35
CA THR A 90 7.54 21.48 -34.52
C THR A 90 9.03 21.55 -34.22
N ASP A 91 9.45 21.89 -32.99
CA ASP A 91 10.85 21.92 -32.55
C ASP A 91 11.03 21.29 -31.16
N ALA A 92 10.48 20.09 -30.94
CA ALA A 92 10.67 19.41 -29.66
C ALA A 92 12.17 19.08 -29.44
N PRO A 93 12.77 19.48 -28.31
CA PRO A 93 14.16 19.19 -28.03
C PRO A 93 14.42 17.67 -27.94
N GLU A 94 15.69 17.26 -28.04
CA GLU A 94 16.06 15.86 -27.93
C GLU A 94 15.49 15.23 -26.64
N LYS A 95 15.12 13.96 -26.72
CA LYS A 95 14.50 13.21 -25.59
C LYS A 95 15.30 13.34 -24.29
N SER A 96 16.63 13.36 -24.36
CA SER A 96 17.52 13.54 -23.22
C SER A 96 17.25 14.87 -22.50
N VAL A 97 17.21 15.98 -23.25
CA VAL A 97 16.93 17.33 -22.76
C VAL A 97 15.53 17.41 -22.18
N LEU A 98 14.53 16.90 -22.91
CA LEU A 98 13.14 16.83 -22.43
C LEU A 98 13.03 16.14 -21.07
N PHE A 99 13.78 15.05 -20.88
CA PHE A 99 13.72 14.27 -19.65
C PHE A 99 14.41 14.99 -18.48
N GLU A 100 15.55 15.65 -18.71
CA GLU A 100 16.25 16.40 -17.67
C GLU A 100 15.45 17.62 -17.17
N GLU A 101 14.58 18.19 -18.01
CA GLU A 101 13.66 19.27 -17.61
C GLU A 101 12.36 18.74 -16.98
N PHE A 102 11.86 17.60 -17.47
CA PHE A 102 10.66 16.94 -16.95
C PHE A 102 10.81 16.45 -15.51
N VAL A 103 11.94 15.83 -15.17
CA VAL A 103 12.17 15.20 -13.86
C VAL A 103 12.01 16.20 -12.70
N PRO A 104 12.72 17.35 -12.68
CA PRO A 104 12.55 18.35 -11.62
C PRO A 104 11.12 18.88 -11.53
N LEU A 105 10.47 19.11 -12.68
CA LEU A 105 9.09 19.59 -12.71
C LEU A 105 8.13 18.59 -12.07
N CYS A 106 8.30 17.30 -12.34
CA CYS A 106 7.51 16.24 -11.70
C CYS A 106 7.70 16.23 -10.18
N GLN A 107 8.95 16.30 -9.72
CA GLN A 107 9.29 16.33 -8.29
C GLN A 107 8.66 17.54 -7.59
N GLN A 108 8.77 18.72 -8.21
CA GLN A 108 8.21 19.96 -7.68
C GLN A 108 6.68 19.93 -7.58
N ARG A 109 6.00 19.45 -8.64
CA ARG A 109 4.53 19.37 -8.67
C ARG A 109 3.99 18.32 -7.72
N PHE A 110 4.73 17.22 -7.54
CA PHE A 110 4.42 16.22 -6.52
C PHE A 110 4.47 16.83 -5.11
N ILE A 111 5.58 17.51 -4.76
CA ILE A 111 5.74 18.17 -3.45
C ILE A 111 4.68 19.25 -3.24
N ALA A 112 4.29 19.98 -4.28
CA ALA A 112 3.23 20.99 -4.20
C ALA A 112 1.82 20.40 -4.04
N GLY A 113 1.64 19.09 -4.22
CA GLY A 113 0.33 18.42 -4.21
C GLY A 113 -0.54 18.70 -5.44
N ASP A 114 0.04 19.20 -6.53
CA ASP A 114 -0.67 19.55 -7.77
C ASP A 114 -0.71 18.36 -8.75
N PHE A 115 -1.44 17.31 -8.35
CA PHE A 115 -1.51 16.05 -9.11
C PHE A 115 -2.20 16.20 -10.47
N LYS A 116 -3.07 17.21 -10.63
CA LYS A 116 -3.70 17.52 -11.90
C LYS A 116 -2.67 18.00 -12.92
N MET A 117 -1.81 18.97 -12.55
CA MET A 117 -0.73 19.42 -13.43
C MET A 117 0.33 18.34 -13.61
N LEU A 118 0.65 17.56 -12.58
CA LEU A 118 1.54 16.41 -12.70
C LEU A 118 1.05 15.42 -13.76
N SER A 119 -0.25 15.07 -13.73
CA SER A 119 -0.87 14.18 -14.70
C SER A 119 -0.82 14.73 -16.12
N TYR A 120 -1.03 16.05 -16.26
CA TYR A 120 -0.87 16.74 -17.54
C TYR A 120 0.56 16.61 -18.09
N TYR A 121 1.58 16.90 -17.27
CA TYR A 121 2.98 16.83 -17.70
C TYR A 121 3.43 15.40 -18.04
N VAL A 122 3.05 14.41 -17.24
CA VAL A 122 3.34 12.99 -17.53
C VAL A 122 2.70 12.58 -18.87
N THR A 123 1.45 12.97 -19.11
CA THR A 123 0.75 12.67 -20.36
C THR A 123 1.43 13.36 -21.54
N ARG A 124 1.86 14.62 -21.38
CA ARG A 124 2.57 15.37 -22.41
C ARG A 124 3.93 14.76 -22.74
N MET A 125 4.70 14.40 -21.70
CA MET A 125 5.98 13.71 -21.86
C MET A 125 5.82 12.39 -22.62
N SER A 126 4.76 11.61 -22.34
CA SER A 126 4.48 10.37 -23.08
C SER A 126 4.28 10.54 -24.59
N ARG A 127 3.83 11.73 -25.02
CA ARG A 127 3.59 12.07 -26.43
C ARG A 127 4.84 12.63 -27.11
N MET A 128 5.64 13.39 -26.37
CA MET A 128 6.85 14.04 -26.89
C MET A 128 8.05 13.09 -26.90
N ALA A 129 8.26 12.34 -25.82
CA ALA A 129 9.33 11.36 -25.73
C ALA A 129 8.89 10.05 -26.39
N GLN A 130 9.44 9.75 -27.57
CA GLN A 130 9.26 8.45 -28.20
C GLN A 130 10.04 7.40 -27.40
N PHE A 131 9.32 6.52 -26.69
CA PHE A 131 9.91 5.42 -25.94
C PHE A 131 9.93 4.13 -26.75
N MET A 132 11.07 3.45 -26.75
CA MET A 132 11.21 2.17 -27.42
C MET A 132 10.56 1.07 -26.56
N ASN A 133 9.74 0.22 -27.19
CA ASN A 133 9.07 -0.90 -26.52
C ASN A 133 9.95 -2.15 -26.37
N HIS A 134 11.15 -2.13 -26.96
CA HIS A 134 12.19 -3.15 -26.87
C HIS A 134 13.54 -2.47 -27.13
N SER A 135 14.60 -2.95 -26.48
CA SER A 135 15.96 -2.46 -26.69
C SER A 135 16.85 -3.62 -27.12
N THR A 136 17.70 -3.41 -28.14
CA THR A 136 18.57 -4.46 -28.68
C THR A 136 19.95 -4.51 -28.02
N SER A 137 20.35 -3.44 -27.32
CA SER A 137 21.60 -3.36 -26.57
C SER A 137 21.39 -2.73 -25.18
N ALA A 138 22.36 -2.98 -24.28
CA ALA A 138 22.39 -2.40 -22.94
C ALA A 138 22.44 -0.86 -22.96
N GLU A 139 23.19 -0.29 -23.91
CA GLU A 139 23.29 1.17 -24.11
C GLU A 139 21.95 1.78 -24.54
N GLN A 140 21.27 1.17 -25.51
CA GLN A 140 19.94 1.61 -25.96
C GLN A 140 18.93 1.53 -24.82
N PHE A 141 18.98 0.45 -24.03
CA PHE A 141 18.10 0.27 -22.89
C PHE A 141 18.30 1.37 -21.84
N GLY A 142 19.55 1.60 -21.41
CA GLY A 142 19.86 2.65 -20.43
C GLY A 142 19.54 4.06 -20.93
N ALA A 143 19.69 4.33 -22.23
CA ALA A 143 19.32 5.61 -22.83
C ALA A 143 17.79 5.79 -22.99
N ASN A 144 17.02 4.69 -23.05
CA ASN A 144 15.58 4.76 -23.26
C ASN A 144 14.83 5.34 -22.05
N ARG A 145 15.33 5.14 -20.82
CA ARG A 145 14.76 5.67 -19.56
C ARG A 145 13.26 5.39 -19.40
N TYR A 146 12.83 4.22 -19.85
CA TYR A 146 11.42 3.91 -19.95
C TYR A 146 10.84 3.39 -18.64
N PHE A 147 11.60 2.64 -17.84
CA PHE A 147 11.17 2.28 -16.49
C PHE A 147 11.09 3.50 -15.59
N GLU A 148 12.05 4.43 -15.67
CA GLU A 148 11.98 5.70 -14.94
C GLU A 148 10.71 6.49 -15.32
N PHE A 149 10.39 6.60 -16.61
CA PHE A 149 9.16 7.24 -17.06
C PHE A 149 7.88 6.53 -16.54
N LEU A 150 7.82 5.20 -16.66
CA LEU A 150 6.68 4.42 -16.17
C LEU A 150 6.51 4.55 -14.65
N LEU A 151 7.62 4.68 -13.91
CA LEU A 151 7.60 4.92 -12.48
C LEU A 151 6.98 6.30 -12.15
N TYR A 152 7.35 7.38 -12.85
CA TYR A 152 6.67 8.67 -12.68
C TYR A 152 5.18 8.62 -13.03
N GLN A 153 4.82 7.86 -14.07
CA GLN A 153 3.42 7.65 -14.43
C GLN A 153 2.66 6.87 -13.33
N LEU A 154 3.29 5.87 -12.74
CA LEU A 154 2.74 5.12 -11.62
C LEU A 154 2.56 6.00 -10.39
N ILE A 155 3.59 6.75 -9.99
CA ILE A 155 3.53 7.70 -8.85
C ILE A 155 2.38 8.68 -9.04
N CYS A 156 2.25 9.28 -10.23
CA CYS A 156 1.16 10.20 -10.52
C CYS A 156 -0.22 9.53 -10.40
N THR A 157 -0.34 8.26 -10.80
CA THR A 157 -1.59 7.50 -10.74
C THR A 157 -1.94 7.16 -9.28
N LEU A 158 -0.97 6.68 -8.49
CA LEU A 158 -1.19 6.29 -7.10
C LEU A 158 -1.59 7.48 -6.22
N TYR A 159 -0.80 8.55 -6.24
CA TYR A 159 -1.04 9.71 -5.38
C TYR A 159 -2.15 10.62 -5.88
N GLY A 160 -2.38 10.65 -7.20
CA GLY A 160 -3.44 11.46 -7.80
C GLY A 160 -4.83 10.83 -7.79
N LEU A 161 -4.95 9.49 -7.68
CA LEU A 161 -6.23 8.78 -7.82
C LEU A 161 -6.57 7.79 -6.69
N ILE A 162 -5.59 7.25 -5.95
CA ILE A 162 -5.82 6.14 -4.99
C ILE A 162 -5.55 6.57 -3.56
N TRP A 163 -4.45 7.27 -3.32
CA TRP A 163 -4.16 7.86 -2.01
C TRP A 163 -4.81 9.22 -1.83
N GLU A 164 -5.90 9.50 -2.58
CA GLU A 164 -6.65 10.76 -2.63
C GLU A 164 -6.36 11.60 -1.39
N LEU A 165 -5.39 12.50 -1.53
CA LEU A 165 -5.18 13.48 -0.49
C LEU A 165 -6.48 14.24 -0.32
N PRO A 166 -6.74 14.80 0.87
CA PRO A 166 -7.62 15.95 0.95
C PRO A 166 -7.04 16.97 -0.02
N SER A 167 -7.53 16.93 -1.25
CA SER A 167 -7.20 17.90 -2.26
C SER A 167 -7.63 19.20 -1.60
N PHE A 168 -6.68 20.09 -1.32
CA PHE A 168 -6.99 21.47 -0.96
C PHE A 168 -7.85 22.14 -2.05
N THR A 169 -8.06 21.47 -3.18
CA THR A 169 -9.00 21.74 -4.26
C THR A 169 -9.96 20.55 -4.46
N SER A 170 -11.09 20.60 -3.76
CA SER A 170 -12.23 19.67 -3.85
C SER A 170 -12.60 19.26 -5.30
N THR A 171 -12.53 17.96 -5.63
CA THR A 171 -13.44 17.36 -6.64
C THR A 171 -13.55 15.83 -6.63
N SER A 172 -14.73 15.37 -6.17
CA SER A 172 -15.57 14.24 -6.62
C SER A 172 -15.05 12.79 -6.79
N ALA A 173 -15.64 11.94 -5.93
CA ALA A 173 -15.68 10.48 -5.84
C ALA A 173 -16.24 9.68 -7.04
N SER A 174 -15.77 9.90 -8.28
CA SER A 174 -16.17 9.07 -9.46
C SER A 174 -15.01 8.34 -10.16
N SER A 175 -13.86 8.22 -9.50
CA SER A 175 -12.55 7.85 -10.09
C SER A 175 -12.11 6.39 -9.86
N GLU A 176 -12.62 5.69 -8.84
CA GLU A 176 -12.02 4.44 -8.34
C GLU A 176 -11.97 3.30 -9.38
N VAL A 177 -13.06 3.04 -10.11
CA VAL A 177 -13.12 1.98 -11.14
C VAL A 177 -12.11 2.22 -12.27
N ASN A 178 -11.82 3.49 -12.60
CA ASN A 178 -10.83 3.86 -13.61
C ASN A 178 -9.40 3.75 -13.07
N ALA A 179 -9.20 3.92 -11.75
CA ALA A 179 -7.88 3.84 -11.14
C ALA A 179 -7.33 2.41 -11.13
N GLU A 180 -8.15 1.42 -10.79
CA GLU A 180 -7.75 0.00 -10.80
C GLU A 180 -7.41 -0.47 -12.22
N GLU A 181 -8.23 -0.14 -13.22
CA GLU A 181 -7.95 -0.46 -14.63
C GLU A 181 -6.63 0.19 -15.12
N LYS A 182 -6.39 1.46 -14.75
CA LYS A 182 -5.13 2.16 -15.08
C LYS A 182 -3.91 1.50 -14.44
N LEU A 183 -4.01 1.11 -13.16
CA LEU A 183 -2.93 0.40 -12.49
C LEU A 183 -2.65 -0.96 -13.13
N LEU A 184 -3.70 -1.72 -13.46
CA LEU A 184 -3.57 -3.02 -14.11
C LEU A 184 -2.91 -2.89 -15.49
N LEU A 185 -3.25 -1.84 -16.25
CA LEU A 185 -2.58 -1.53 -17.51
C LEU A 185 -1.10 -1.16 -17.30
N LEU A 186 -0.78 -0.38 -16.28
CA LEU A 186 0.61 -0.03 -15.94
C LEU A 186 1.43 -1.25 -15.52
N ASP A 187 0.90 -2.10 -14.64
CA ASP A 187 1.57 -3.34 -14.21
C ASP A 187 1.85 -4.26 -15.40
N LYS A 188 0.88 -4.42 -16.32
CA LYS A 188 1.07 -5.17 -17.57
C LYS A 188 2.17 -4.58 -18.45
N ARG A 189 2.21 -3.25 -18.61
CA ARG A 189 3.27 -2.57 -19.42
C ARG A 189 4.64 -2.75 -18.80
N ILE A 190 4.76 -2.54 -17.49
CA ILE A 190 6.00 -2.70 -16.73
C ILE A 190 6.50 -4.15 -16.83
N SER A 191 5.63 -5.13 -16.58
CA SER A 191 5.97 -6.56 -16.65
C SER A 191 6.32 -7.01 -18.07
N LEU A 192 5.63 -6.51 -19.10
CA LEU A 192 5.94 -6.81 -20.50
C LEU A 192 7.29 -6.22 -20.93
N TYR A 193 7.61 -4.99 -20.51
CA TYR A 193 8.90 -4.38 -20.84
C TYR A 193 10.05 -5.10 -20.11
N HIS A 194 9.82 -5.54 -18.86
CA HIS A 194 10.77 -6.35 -18.12
C HIS A 194 11.05 -7.69 -18.80
N SER A 195 10.02 -8.45 -19.17
CA SER A 195 10.21 -9.76 -19.83
C SER A 195 10.99 -9.65 -21.15
N ARG A 196 10.82 -8.55 -21.88
CA ARG A 196 11.59 -8.26 -23.10
C ARG A 196 13.02 -7.83 -22.85
N SER A 197 13.32 -7.26 -21.69
CA SER A 197 14.61 -6.59 -21.43
C SER A 197 15.51 -7.35 -20.45
N VAL A 198 14.97 -8.29 -19.67
CA VAL A 198 15.72 -9.01 -18.62
C VAL A 198 16.95 -9.76 -19.15
N HIS A 199 16.91 -10.20 -20.41
CA HIS A 199 18.04 -10.89 -21.05
C HIS A 199 19.30 -10.02 -21.15
N LEU A 200 19.15 -8.68 -21.16
CA LEU A 200 20.26 -7.72 -21.23
C LEU A 200 21.14 -7.77 -19.97
N LEU A 201 20.61 -8.24 -18.83
CA LEU A 201 21.39 -8.44 -17.61
C LEU A 201 22.55 -9.42 -17.81
N LYS A 202 22.41 -10.39 -18.74
CA LYS A 202 23.47 -11.37 -19.02
C LYS A 202 24.68 -10.74 -19.72
N SER A 203 24.46 -9.68 -20.49
CA SER A 203 25.53 -8.98 -21.21
C SER A 203 26.25 -7.92 -20.37
N LEU A 204 25.76 -7.61 -19.15
CA LEU A 204 26.31 -6.55 -18.31
C LEU A 204 27.78 -6.69 -17.90
N PRO A 205 28.31 -7.89 -17.56
CA PRO A 205 29.69 -8.01 -17.10
C PRO A 205 30.74 -7.54 -18.10
N GLU A 206 30.41 -7.52 -19.39
CA GLU A 206 31.30 -7.13 -20.49
C GLU A 206 31.15 -5.65 -20.89
N GLN A 207 30.23 -4.92 -20.26
CA GLN A 207 29.91 -3.54 -20.63
C GLN A 207 30.74 -2.51 -19.85
N PRO A 208 30.94 -1.30 -20.40
CA PRO A 208 31.54 -0.20 -19.67
C PRO A 208 30.72 0.18 -18.43
N LEU A 209 31.39 0.59 -17.34
CA LEU A 209 30.75 0.92 -16.05
C LEU A 209 29.60 1.94 -16.15
N HIS A 210 29.72 2.93 -17.05
CA HIS A 210 28.69 3.95 -17.25
C HIS A 210 27.41 3.43 -17.94
N VAL A 211 27.52 2.32 -18.68
CA VAL A 211 26.37 1.60 -19.27
C VAL A 211 25.73 0.74 -18.20
N VAL A 212 26.56 0.01 -17.44
CA VAL A 212 26.11 -0.82 -16.31
C VAL A 212 25.26 -0.01 -15.35
N SER A 213 25.73 1.16 -14.91
CA SER A 213 25.01 2.00 -13.96
C SER A 213 23.64 2.48 -14.46
N LYS A 214 23.50 2.79 -15.75
CA LYS A 214 22.22 3.19 -16.34
C LYS A 214 21.23 2.03 -16.42
N VAL A 215 21.72 0.84 -16.78
CA VAL A 215 20.89 -0.37 -16.84
C VAL A 215 20.43 -0.77 -15.45
N GLU A 216 21.34 -0.78 -14.47
CA GLU A 216 21.02 -1.06 -13.06
C GLU A 216 20.00 -0.05 -12.50
N PHE A 217 20.15 1.23 -12.83
CA PHE A 217 19.18 2.26 -12.44
C PHE A 217 17.78 1.99 -13.00
N GLU A 218 17.67 1.64 -14.28
CA GLU A 218 16.39 1.30 -14.92
C GLU A 218 15.74 0.05 -14.29
N PHE A 219 16.52 -1.00 -13.99
CA PHE A 219 16.01 -2.17 -13.26
C PHE A 219 15.69 -1.85 -11.79
N GLY A 220 16.39 -0.90 -11.17
CA GLY A 220 16.02 -0.33 -9.88
C GLY A 220 14.66 0.35 -9.93
N CYS A 221 14.39 1.16 -10.96
CA CYS A 221 13.08 1.78 -11.17
C CYS A 221 11.97 0.73 -11.36
N TYR A 222 12.25 -0.35 -12.09
CA TYR A 222 11.32 -1.48 -12.21
C TYR A 222 10.97 -2.10 -10.83
N LYS A 223 11.98 -2.39 -10.00
CA LYS A 223 11.78 -2.95 -8.66
C LYS A 223 10.96 -2.03 -7.76
N ILE A 224 11.29 -0.73 -7.76
CA ILE A 224 10.52 0.31 -7.05
C ILE A 224 9.06 0.29 -7.52
N ALA A 225 8.82 0.25 -8.84
CA ALA A 225 7.48 0.23 -9.39
C ALA A 225 6.69 -1.01 -8.96
N LYS A 226 7.32 -2.19 -8.89
CA LYS A 226 6.67 -3.41 -8.38
C LYS A 226 6.31 -3.31 -6.90
N PHE A 227 7.16 -2.73 -6.05
CA PHE A 227 6.81 -2.46 -4.66
C PHE A 227 5.62 -1.49 -4.55
N LEU A 228 5.63 -0.39 -5.29
CA LEU A 228 4.52 0.57 -5.28
C LEU A 228 3.19 -0.04 -5.76
N LEU A 229 3.23 -0.93 -6.76
CA LEU A 229 2.05 -1.68 -7.20
C LEU A 229 1.54 -2.65 -6.13
N ALA A 230 2.44 -3.31 -5.40
CA ALA A 230 2.05 -4.15 -4.26
C ALA A 230 1.36 -3.29 -3.17
N ILE A 231 1.94 -2.14 -2.80
CA ILE A 231 1.33 -1.23 -1.82
C ILE A 231 -0.06 -0.78 -2.28
N ALA A 232 -0.27 -0.56 -3.58
CA ALA A 232 -1.59 -0.24 -4.12
C ALA A 232 -2.62 -1.35 -3.89
N LYS A 233 -2.24 -2.62 -4.06
CA LYS A 233 -3.10 -3.78 -3.77
C LYS A 233 -3.51 -3.82 -2.31
N PHE A 234 -2.58 -3.52 -1.40
CA PHE A 234 -2.92 -3.40 0.03
C PHE A 234 -3.96 -2.30 0.27
N LYS A 235 -3.77 -1.11 -0.32
CA LYS A 235 -4.73 0.01 -0.23
C LYS A 235 -6.10 -0.33 -0.81
N MET A 236 -6.16 -1.27 -1.76
CA MET A 236 -7.39 -1.79 -2.39
C MET A 236 -7.99 -3.00 -1.64
N ASN A 237 -7.61 -3.26 -0.39
CA ASN A 237 -8.05 -4.43 0.40
C ASN A 237 -7.66 -5.80 -0.19
N GLN A 238 -6.74 -5.87 -1.15
CA GLN A 238 -6.28 -7.12 -1.77
C GLN A 238 -5.11 -7.72 -0.98
N PHE A 239 -5.33 -8.03 0.30
CA PHE A 239 -4.26 -8.47 1.23
C PHE A 239 -3.54 -9.74 0.78
N VAL A 240 -4.25 -10.72 0.22
CA VAL A 240 -3.66 -11.96 -0.31
C VAL A 240 -2.67 -11.62 -1.44
N ALA A 241 -3.12 -10.88 -2.44
CA ALA A 241 -2.30 -10.53 -3.60
C ALA A 241 -1.09 -9.65 -3.22
N PHE A 242 -1.25 -8.77 -2.24
CA PHE A 242 -0.13 -8.01 -1.68
C PHE A 242 0.89 -8.89 -0.97
N ALA A 243 0.45 -9.81 -0.09
CA ALA A 243 1.36 -10.69 0.64
C ALA A 243 2.14 -11.60 -0.31
N ASP A 244 1.47 -12.16 -1.32
CA ASP A 244 2.10 -13.00 -2.36
C ASP A 244 3.14 -12.20 -3.16
N GLU A 245 2.85 -10.94 -3.53
CA GLU A 245 3.83 -10.11 -4.23
C GLU A 245 5.00 -9.71 -3.33
N PHE A 246 4.76 -9.42 -2.05
CA PHE A 246 5.83 -9.13 -1.10
C PHE A 246 6.79 -10.33 -0.98
N ASP A 247 6.25 -11.55 -0.87
CA ASP A 247 7.02 -12.79 -0.81
C ASP A 247 7.88 -13.03 -2.06
N LEU A 248 7.51 -12.46 -3.21
CA LEU A 248 8.34 -12.51 -4.42
C LEU A 248 9.39 -11.39 -4.46
N LEU A 249 9.09 -10.24 -3.84
CA LEU A 249 9.91 -9.03 -3.93
C LEU A 249 10.92 -8.87 -2.78
N TYR A 250 10.78 -9.60 -1.67
CA TYR A 250 11.62 -9.39 -0.47
C TYR A 250 13.13 -9.52 -0.74
N THR A 251 13.54 -10.32 -1.73
CA THR A 251 14.96 -10.43 -2.12
C THR A 251 15.55 -9.13 -2.66
N SER A 252 14.70 -8.18 -3.04
CA SER A 252 15.08 -6.83 -3.48
C SER A 252 14.63 -5.76 -2.49
N PHE A 253 14.40 -6.11 -1.21
CA PHE A 253 13.88 -5.20 -0.18
C PHE A 253 14.79 -3.99 0.08
N ASP A 254 16.10 -4.11 -0.12
CA ASP A 254 17.04 -2.98 -0.02
C ASP A 254 16.70 -1.84 -1.01
N THR A 255 16.04 -2.16 -2.12
CA THR A 255 15.55 -1.14 -3.08
C THR A 255 14.50 -0.21 -2.45
N VAL A 256 13.83 -0.65 -1.40
CA VAL A 256 12.84 0.14 -0.67
C VAL A 256 13.50 1.16 0.26
N GLU A 257 14.76 0.97 0.65
CA GLU A 257 15.51 1.92 1.49
C GLU A 257 15.51 3.32 0.86
N PHE A 258 15.61 3.40 -0.47
CA PHE A 258 15.55 4.67 -1.21
C PHE A 258 14.21 5.41 -1.06
N LEU A 259 13.12 4.69 -0.85
CA LEU A 259 11.81 5.29 -0.59
C LEU A 259 11.61 5.62 0.89
N ASN A 260 12.48 5.12 1.78
CA ASN A 260 12.33 5.18 3.23
C ASN A 260 10.96 4.64 3.69
N LEU A 261 10.52 3.52 3.08
CA LEU A 261 9.23 2.86 3.33
C LEU A 261 9.38 1.46 3.96
N GLN A 262 10.58 1.09 4.42
CA GLN A 262 10.85 -0.26 4.93
C GLN A 262 9.95 -0.61 6.12
N ARG A 263 9.81 0.33 7.07
CA ARG A 263 8.96 0.16 8.25
C ARG A 263 7.50 -0.02 7.87
N GLU A 264 7.01 0.87 7.02
CA GLU A 264 5.63 0.88 6.55
C GLU A 264 5.30 -0.43 5.82
N LEU A 265 6.19 -0.89 4.94
CA LEU A 265 6.00 -2.14 4.21
C LEU A 265 6.00 -3.38 5.12
N LEU A 266 6.85 -3.44 6.14
CA LEU A 266 6.85 -4.55 7.11
C LEU A 266 5.58 -4.55 7.97
N LEU A 267 5.09 -3.38 8.39
CA LEU A 267 3.82 -3.25 9.10
C LEU A 267 2.65 -3.68 8.21
N MET A 268 2.59 -3.21 6.96
CA MET A 268 1.58 -3.64 6.00
C MET A 268 1.65 -5.15 5.74
N TYR A 269 2.84 -5.71 5.56
CA TYR A 269 3.03 -7.15 5.35
C TYR A 269 2.52 -7.95 6.55
N SER A 270 2.79 -7.47 7.77
CA SER A 270 2.26 -8.07 9.01
C SER A 270 0.74 -8.06 9.03
N VAL A 271 0.14 -6.90 8.76
CA VAL A 271 -1.33 -6.74 8.71
C VAL A 271 -1.96 -7.65 7.66
N ALA A 272 -1.38 -7.68 6.46
CA ALA A 272 -1.87 -8.53 5.38
C ALA A 272 -1.75 -10.01 5.72
N CYS A 273 -0.64 -10.45 6.32
CA CYS A 273 -0.47 -11.83 6.77
C CYS A 273 -1.49 -12.19 7.86
N MET A 274 -1.63 -11.34 8.89
CA MET A 274 -2.63 -11.51 9.95
C MET A 274 -4.05 -11.65 9.41
N ALA A 275 -4.42 -10.84 8.41
CA ALA A 275 -5.72 -10.88 7.78
C ALA A 275 -5.91 -12.13 6.91
N SER A 276 -4.95 -12.45 6.05
CA SER A 276 -5.15 -13.40 4.94
C SER A 276 -4.58 -14.81 5.18
N LYS A 277 -3.43 -14.95 5.85
CA LYS A 277 -2.76 -16.24 6.00
C LYS A 277 -3.34 -17.07 7.16
N PRO A 278 -3.33 -18.41 7.08
CA PRO A 278 -3.60 -19.28 8.23
C PRO A 278 -2.63 -19.02 9.39
N PHE A 279 -3.07 -19.12 10.64
CA PHE A 279 -2.22 -18.81 11.81
C PHE A 279 -0.93 -19.62 11.87
N LYS A 280 -0.94 -20.89 11.43
CA LYS A 280 0.25 -21.75 11.38
C LYS A 280 1.35 -21.23 10.44
N GLU A 281 1.00 -20.38 9.47
CA GLU A 281 1.91 -19.85 8.44
C GLU A 281 2.49 -18.47 8.83
N LEU A 282 2.04 -17.88 9.94
CA LEU A 282 2.47 -16.54 10.40
C LEU A 282 3.87 -16.49 11.02
N THR A 283 4.46 -17.63 11.36
CA THR A 283 5.81 -17.70 11.95
C THR A 283 6.93 -17.62 10.92
N PHE A 284 6.59 -17.57 9.63
CA PHE A 284 7.56 -17.57 8.52
C PHE A 284 8.64 -18.66 8.66
N ASN A 285 8.31 -19.82 9.29
CA ASN A 285 9.27 -20.89 9.67
C ASN A 285 10.14 -21.44 8.51
N ALA A 286 9.90 -21.02 7.27
CA ALA A 286 10.65 -21.41 6.09
C ALA A 286 11.59 -20.30 5.55
N ASN A 287 11.60 -19.09 6.11
CA ASN A 287 12.36 -17.96 5.56
C ASN A 287 12.96 -17.06 6.65
N GLU A 288 14.10 -17.48 7.21
CA GLU A 288 14.87 -16.74 8.24
C GLU A 288 15.18 -15.30 7.81
N SER A 289 15.44 -15.07 6.53
CA SER A 289 15.74 -13.73 6.00
C SER A 289 14.59 -12.74 6.17
N ILE A 290 13.33 -13.19 6.13
CA ILE A 290 12.19 -12.30 6.39
C ILE A 290 12.13 -11.93 7.88
N VAL A 291 12.41 -12.90 8.77
CA VAL A 291 12.42 -12.66 10.23
C VAL A 291 13.49 -11.63 10.61
N GLU A 292 14.66 -11.70 10.00
CA GLU A 292 15.74 -10.72 10.23
C GLU A 292 15.33 -9.28 9.90
N LEU A 293 14.47 -9.07 8.89
CA LEU A 293 13.94 -7.74 8.58
C LEU A 293 13.09 -7.17 9.72
N PHE A 294 12.35 -8.01 10.43
CA PHE A 294 11.54 -7.59 11.57
C PHE A 294 12.40 -7.25 12.79
N THR A 295 13.42 -8.05 13.08
CA THR A 295 14.24 -7.88 14.29
C THR A 295 15.19 -6.69 14.24
N ASN A 296 15.57 -6.21 13.04
CA ASN A 296 16.59 -5.18 12.86
C ASN A 296 16.05 -3.74 12.71
N THR A 297 14.73 -3.52 12.76
CA THR A 297 14.13 -2.26 12.28
C THR A 297 13.68 -1.29 13.38
N SER A 298 12.70 -1.67 14.20
CA SER A 298 12.12 -0.84 15.27
C SER A 298 11.26 -1.64 16.24
N ASP A 299 11.08 -1.11 17.46
CA ASP A 299 10.26 -1.73 18.50
C ASP A 299 8.81 -1.99 18.04
N LEU A 300 8.23 -1.11 17.23
CA LEU A 300 6.87 -1.26 16.70
C LEU A 300 6.77 -2.41 15.70
N VAL A 301 7.74 -2.53 14.79
CA VAL A 301 7.80 -3.61 13.79
C VAL A 301 8.01 -4.95 14.50
N SER A 302 8.90 -5.01 15.49
CA SER A 302 9.09 -6.20 16.35
C SER A 302 7.82 -6.57 17.11
N THR A 303 7.07 -5.60 17.63
CA THR A 303 5.78 -5.86 18.31
C THR A 303 4.76 -6.50 17.37
N PHE A 304 4.70 -6.07 16.10
CA PHE A 304 3.82 -6.69 15.10
C PHE A 304 4.25 -8.11 14.74
N TYR A 305 5.55 -8.38 14.74
CA TYR A 305 6.06 -9.74 14.63
C TYR A 305 5.67 -10.61 15.83
N ASP A 306 5.78 -10.09 17.06
CA ASP A 306 5.35 -10.80 18.27
C ASP A 306 3.84 -11.09 18.27
N ILE A 307 3.03 -10.19 17.73
CA ILE A 307 1.60 -10.42 17.51
C ILE A 307 1.39 -11.61 16.55
N MET A 308 2.04 -11.62 15.40
CA MET A 308 1.96 -12.73 14.43
C MET A 308 2.43 -14.05 15.04
N TYR A 309 3.52 -14.01 15.81
CA TYR A 309 4.05 -15.15 16.53
C TYR A 309 3.05 -15.69 17.56
N GLY A 310 2.48 -14.81 18.41
CA GLY A 310 1.46 -15.17 19.39
C GLY A 310 0.20 -15.76 18.75
N LEU A 311 -0.25 -15.22 17.62
CA LEU A 311 -1.36 -15.77 16.84
C LEU A 311 -1.05 -17.21 16.36
N SER A 312 0.18 -17.46 15.90
CA SER A 312 0.60 -18.80 15.46
C SER A 312 0.64 -19.85 16.58
N LYS A 313 0.91 -19.40 17.82
CA LYS A 313 0.97 -20.24 19.03
C LYS A 313 -0.37 -20.32 19.77
N ALA A 314 -1.41 -19.68 19.22
CA ALA A 314 -2.72 -19.56 19.86
C ALA A 314 -2.70 -18.85 21.23
N GLU A 315 -1.75 -17.94 21.43
CA GLU A 315 -1.59 -17.11 22.64
C GLU A 315 -2.46 -15.84 22.57
N PHE A 316 -3.76 -16.00 22.31
CA PHE A 316 -4.65 -14.89 21.95
C PHE A 316 -4.76 -13.80 23.03
N ALA A 317 -4.68 -14.16 24.31
CA ALA A 317 -4.69 -13.17 25.39
C ALA A 317 -3.46 -12.25 25.37
N HIS A 318 -2.28 -12.81 25.06
CA HIS A 318 -1.06 -12.03 24.91
C HIS A 318 -1.16 -11.12 23.68
N VAL A 319 -1.67 -11.63 22.56
CA VAL A 319 -1.93 -10.83 21.35
C VAL A 319 -2.85 -9.64 21.64
N LYS A 320 -3.95 -9.84 22.38
CA LYS A 320 -4.86 -8.75 22.77
C LYS A 320 -4.18 -7.70 23.64
N SER A 321 -3.23 -8.11 24.50
CA SER A 321 -2.45 -7.15 25.31
C SER A 321 -1.47 -6.32 24.46
N LEU A 322 -0.88 -6.92 23.42
CA LEU A 322 0.03 -6.24 22.50
C LEU A 322 -0.70 -5.26 21.57
N MET A 323 -1.94 -5.58 21.15
CA MET A 323 -2.82 -4.67 20.40
C MET A 323 -3.44 -3.57 21.29
N SER A 324 -2.61 -2.97 22.15
CA SER A 324 -3.01 -1.85 23.00
C SER A 324 -3.30 -0.60 22.16
N LYS A 325 -4.08 0.34 22.74
CA LYS A 325 -4.39 1.61 22.08
C LYS A 325 -3.14 2.37 21.63
N GLN A 326 -2.08 2.35 22.43
CA GLN A 326 -0.82 3.04 22.11
C GLN A 326 -0.11 2.42 20.89
N VAL A 327 -0.05 1.09 20.81
CA VAL A 327 0.55 0.38 19.67
C VAL A 327 -0.25 0.62 18.41
N VAL A 328 -1.59 0.60 18.50
CA VAL A 328 -2.49 0.90 17.38
C VAL A 328 -2.34 2.36 16.91
N GLU A 329 -2.31 3.33 17.83
CA GLU A 329 -2.10 4.75 17.49
C GLU A 329 -0.72 4.99 16.85
N ALA A 330 0.32 4.31 17.33
CA ALA A 330 1.66 4.38 16.73
C ALA A 330 1.69 3.76 15.33
N ALA A 331 1.05 2.59 15.13
CA ALA A 331 0.94 1.98 13.81
C ALA A 331 0.11 2.83 12.84
N ASP A 332 -0.97 3.44 13.33
CA ASP A 332 -1.80 4.34 12.53
C ASP A 332 -1.00 5.55 12.04
N ALA A 333 -0.22 6.20 12.93
CA ALA A 333 0.64 7.32 12.53
C ALA A 333 1.68 6.94 11.46
N GLU A 334 2.14 5.69 11.46
CA GLU A 334 3.12 5.18 10.50
C GLU A 334 2.50 4.81 9.15
N ILE A 335 1.32 4.18 9.11
CA ILE A 335 0.77 3.59 7.86
C ILE A 335 -0.64 4.04 7.46
N SER A 336 -1.34 4.92 8.19
CA SER A 336 -2.76 5.21 7.90
C SER A 336 -3.01 5.75 6.49
N TYR A 337 -2.12 6.58 5.95
CA TYR A 337 -2.19 7.01 4.54
C TYR A 337 -2.19 5.83 3.53
N LEU A 338 -1.66 4.67 3.92
CA LEU A 338 -1.61 3.44 3.14
C LEU A 338 -2.76 2.47 3.46
N LEU A 339 -3.55 2.69 4.52
CA LEU A 339 -4.64 1.79 4.93
C LEU A 339 -5.87 1.88 4.01
N PRO A 340 -6.53 0.76 3.71
CA PRO A 340 -7.72 0.73 2.85
C PRO A 340 -8.93 1.46 3.47
N GLN A 341 -9.52 2.41 2.72
CA GLN A 341 -10.72 3.25 3.00
C GLN A 341 -10.80 4.00 4.36
N LYS A 342 -10.96 5.34 4.27
CA LYS A 342 -11.42 6.33 5.27
C LYS A 342 -11.36 5.92 6.74
N ASP A 343 -10.14 5.89 7.28
CA ASP A 343 -9.60 6.09 8.65
C ASP A 343 -10.40 5.70 9.91
N GLU A 344 -11.73 5.79 9.94
CA GLU A 344 -12.53 5.48 11.13
C GLU A 344 -12.78 3.97 11.23
N GLY A 345 -11.85 3.27 11.88
CA GLY A 345 -12.09 1.92 12.40
C GLY A 345 -11.40 0.77 11.66
N PHE A 346 -10.39 1.03 10.82
CA PHE A 346 -9.59 -0.03 10.18
C PHE A 346 -9.04 -1.03 11.21
N TRP A 347 -8.45 -0.53 12.29
CA TRP A 347 -7.88 -1.38 13.33
C TRP A 347 -8.94 -2.15 14.12
N GLU A 348 -10.12 -1.56 14.33
CA GLU A 348 -11.26 -2.27 14.93
C GLU A 348 -11.73 -3.40 14.02
N TYR A 349 -11.82 -3.14 12.72
CA TYR A 349 -12.12 -4.15 11.71
C TYR A 349 -11.09 -5.29 11.71
N LEU A 350 -9.79 -4.97 11.77
CA LEU A 350 -8.73 -5.98 11.84
C LEU A 350 -8.86 -6.84 13.10
N VAL A 351 -9.15 -6.23 14.24
CA VAL A 351 -9.38 -6.96 15.51
C VAL A 351 -10.60 -7.88 15.40
N ASP A 352 -11.71 -7.39 14.83
CA ASP A 352 -12.92 -8.18 14.62
C ASP A 352 -12.68 -9.34 13.65
N LEU A 353 -11.90 -9.12 12.59
CA LEU A 353 -11.49 -10.17 11.64
C LEU A 353 -10.63 -11.25 12.33
N LEU A 354 -9.68 -10.84 13.17
CA LEU A 354 -8.87 -11.76 13.96
C LEU A 354 -9.74 -12.57 14.92
N ASP A 355 -10.68 -11.93 15.62
CA ASP A 355 -11.63 -12.61 16.49
C ASP A 355 -12.48 -13.65 15.75
N LEU A 356 -12.95 -13.31 14.54
CA LEU A 356 -13.65 -14.25 13.70
C LEU A 356 -12.76 -15.44 13.29
N LYS A 357 -11.51 -15.20 12.90
CA LYS A 357 -10.57 -16.27 12.54
C LYS A 357 -10.29 -17.20 13.72
N VAL A 358 -10.10 -16.64 14.92
CA VAL A 358 -9.91 -17.43 16.15
C VAL A 358 -11.19 -18.18 16.52
N PHE A 359 -12.36 -17.55 16.41
CA PHE A 359 -13.66 -18.19 16.61
C PHE A 359 -13.81 -19.41 15.70
N LEU A 360 -13.57 -19.26 14.40
CA LEU A 360 -13.65 -20.36 13.44
C LEU A 360 -12.65 -21.47 13.75
N LEU A 361 -11.43 -21.13 14.17
CA LEU A 361 -10.44 -22.12 14.62
C LEU A 361 -10.96 -22.91 15.83
N ILE A 362 -11.48 -22.23 16.86
CA ILE A 362 -12.01 -22.89 18.06
C ILE A 362 -13.19 -23.79 17.69
N MET A 363 -14.13 -23.30 16.88
CA MET A 363 -15.30 -24.07 16.45
C MET A 363 -14.89 -25.26 15.57
N SER A 364 -13.81 -25.19 14.80
CA SER A 364 -13.33 -26.32 14.00
C SER A 364 -12.90 -27.54 14.83
N ILE A 365 -12.55 -27.33 16.10
CA ILE A 365 -12.09 -28.39 17.02
C ILE A 365 -13.04 -28.62 18.21
N THR A 366 -14.09 -27.81 18.35
CA THR A 366 -14.98 -27.81 19.51
C THR A 366 -16.42 -27.98 19.07
N ARG A 367 -17.11 -28.99 19.62
CA ARG A 367 -18.52 -29.26 19.29
C ARG A 367 -19.48 -28.27 19.96
N ARG A 368 -19.26 -27.97 21.23
CA ARG A 368 -20.06 -27.01 22.00
C ARG A 368 -19.18 -26.20 22.94
N ILE A 369 -19.46 -24.91 23.06
CA ILE A 369 -18.70 -24.02 23.94
C ILE A 369 -19.59 -22.89 24.47
N PRO A 370 -19.65 -22.69 25.80
CA PRO A 370 -20.39 -21.58 26.38
C PRO A 370 -19.90 -20.22 25.89
N ARG A 371 -20.83 -19.28 25.69
CA ARG A 371 -20.58 -17.92 25.20
C ARG A 371 -19.45 -17.22 25.96
N THR A 372 -19.48 -17.29 27.28
CA THR A 372 -18.47 -16.68 28.17
C THR A 372 -17.09 -17.34 28.05
N THR A 373 -17.06 -18.66 27.83
CA THR A 373 -15.82 -19.41 27.63
C THR A 373 -15.23 -19.11 26.27
N MET A 374 -16.05 -18.99 25.22
CA MET A 374 -15.62 -18.56 23.89
C MET A 374 -14.92 -17.20 23.97
N VAL A 375 -15.59 -16.18 24.55
CA VAL A 375 -15.01 -14.83 24.67
C VAL A 375 -13.68 -14.84 25.44
N ARG A 376 -13.57 -15.63 26.51
CA ARG A 376 -12.31 -15.80 27.24
C ARG A 376 -11.22 -16.43 26.36
N ARG A 377 -11.56 -17.43 25.54
CA ARG A 377 -10.63 -18.10 24.62
C ARG A 377 -10.16 -17.22 23.47
N LEU A 378 -10.94 -16.21 23.08
CA LEU A 378 -10.51 -15.15 22.15
C LEU A 378 -9.44 -14.20 22.75
N GLY A 379 -9.15 -14.33 24.05
CA GLY A 379 -8.14 -13.54 24.74
C GLY A 379 -8.70 -12.45 25.67
N TYR A 380 -10.02 -12.32 25.79
CA TYR A 380 -10.67 -11.35 26.68
C TYR A 380 -10.81 -11.94 28.11
N ILE A 381 -9.69 -12.08 28.83
CA ILE A 381 -9.64 -12.79 30.13
C ILE A 381 -10.35 -12.02 31.26
N GLU A 382 -10.23 -10.69 31.30
CA GLU A 382 -10.77 -9.81 32.35
C GLU A 382 -11.79 -8.79 31.79
N CYS A 383 -12.57 -9.18 30.78
CA CYS A 383 -13.54 -8.26 30.17
C CYS A 383 -14.72 -7.95 31.09
N SER A 384 -15.16 -6.68 31.09
CA SER A 384 -16.45 -6.31 31.69
C SER A 384 -17.59 -7.03 30.99
N GLN A 385 -18.70 -7.31 31.69
CA GLN A 385 -19.88 -7.96 31.10
C GLN A 385 -20.34 -7.27 29.81
N LYS A 386 -20.29 -5.93 29.77
CA LYS A 386 -20.62 -5.13 28.58
C LYS A 386 -19.71 -5.44 27.39
N GLN A 387 -18.40 -5.56 27.63
CA GLN A 387 -17.44 -5.88 26.58
C GLN A 387 -17.61 -7.33 26.10
N CYS A 388 -17.82 -8.27 27.02
CA CYS A 388 -18.05 -9.66 26.63
C CYS A 388 -19.36 -9.81 25.83
N SER A 389 -20.43 -9.11 26.21
CA SER A 389 -21.67 -9.01 25.41
C SER A 389 -21.39 -8.43 24.03
N ARG A 390 -20.71 -7.28 23.95
CA ARG A 390 -20.37 -6.62 22.67
C ARG A 390 -19.61 -7.54 21.71
N VAL A 391 -18.53 -8.19 22.17
CA VAL A 391 -17.74 -9.11 21.33
C VAL A 391 -18.60 -10.26 20.84
N SER A 392 -19.38 -10.86 21.73
CA SER A 392 -20.23 -11.98 21.32
C SER A 392 -21.40 -11.57 20.41
N ASP A 393 -21.99 -10.39 20.59
CA ASP A 393 -23.06 -9.90 19.71
C ASP A 393 -22.50 -9.65 18.30
N LYS A 394 -21.26 -9.11 18.19
CA LYS A 394 -20.54 -9.00 16.92
C LYS A 394 -20.35 -10.37 16.25
N LEU A 395 -19.92 -11.38 16.99
CA LEU A 395 -19.76 -12.74 16.45
C LEU A 395 -21.08 -13.30 15.93
N LEU A 396 -22.19 -13.10 16.65
CA LEU A 396 -23.52 -13.54 16.19
C LEU A 396 -23.94 -12.85 14.89
N VAL A 397 -23.65 -11.55 14.76
CA VAL A 397 -23.89 -10.81 13.51
C VAL A 397 -23.02 -11.38 12.38
N LEU A 398 -21.72 -11.60 12.62
CA LEU A 398 -20.82 -12.17 11.62
C LEU A 398 -21.22 -13.59 11.20
N MET A 399 -21.63 -14.43 12.15
CA MET A 399 -22.18 -15.76 11.88
C MET A 399 -23.40 -15.70 10.96
N SER A 400 -24.29 -14.74 11.20
CA SER A 400 -25.48 -14.51 10.38
C SER A 400 -25.13 -14.04 8.97
N VAL A 401 -24.24 -13.05 8.85
CA VAL A 401 -23.80 -12.48 7.57
C VAL A 401 -23.08 -13.52 6.71
N LEU A 402 -22.21 -14.33 7.32
CA LEU A 402 -21.46 -15.39 6.64
C LEU A 402 -22.27 -16.69 6.49
N GLN A 403 -23.52 -16.71 6.95
CA GLN A 403 -24.43 -17.85 6.88
C GLN A 403 -23.80 -19.13 7.45
N LEU A 404 -23.07 -19.02 8.57
CA LEU A 404 -22.31 -20.14 9.13
C LEU A 404 -23.21 -21.30 9.61
N SER A 405 -24.51 -21.07 9.75
CA SER A 405 -25.50 -22.13 9.96
C SER A 405 -25.53 -23.15 8.82
N GLN A 406 -25.18 -22.77 7.59
CA GLN A 406 -25.10 -23.69 6.45
C GLN A 406 -23.92 -24.67 6.58
N VAL A 407 -22.88 -24.28 7.31
CA VAL A 407 -21.74 -25.14 7.69
C VAL A 407 -21.89 -25.67 9.11
N ASN A 408 -23.12 -25.72 9.65
CA ASN A 408 -23.51 -26.23 10.97
C ASN A 408 -22.92 -25.53 12.20
N ILE A 409 -22.38 -24.32 12.04
CA ILE A 409 -22.00 -23.50 13.20
C ILE A 409 -23.21 -22.64 13.59
N THR A 410 -23.80 -22.92 14.75
CA THR A 410 -25.02 -22.26 15.25
C THR A 410 -24.84 -21.75 16.67
N PHE A 411 -25.81 -20.97 17.14
CA PHE A 411 -25.87 -20.48 18.52
C PHE A 411 -27.15 -20.96 19.19
N ASP A 412 -26.99 -21.73 20.26
CA ASP A 412 -28.08 -22.20 21.12
C ASP A 412 -28.39 -21.14 22.18
N ARG A 413 -29.54 -20.48 22.02
CA ARG A 413 -30.00 -19.44 22.95
C ARG A 413 -30.46 -19.97 24.29
N GLU A 414 -30.89 -21.24 24.36
CA GLU A 414 -31.41 -21.82 25.62
C GLU A 414 -30.26 -22.16 26.56
N ASN A 415 -29.16 -22.69 25.99
CA ASN A 415 -27.97 -23.06 26.75
C ASN A 415 -26.88 -21.97 26.77
N ASP A 416 -27.04 -20.89 25.99
CA ASP A 416 -26.05 -19.81 25.80
C ASP A 416 -24.69 -20.37 25.28
N GLU A 417 -24.76 -21.28 24.31
CA GLU A 417 -23.62 -22.01 23.75
C GLU A 417 -23.48 -21.83 22.24
N PHE A 418 -22.25 -21.79 21.75
CA PHE A 418 -21.96 -21.98 20.33
C PHE A 418 -21.82 -23.47 20.03
N CYS A 419 -22.41 -23.92 18.94
CA CYS A 419 -22.47 -25.32 18.53
C CYS A 419 -21.87 -25.50 17.13
N ASN A 420 -21.09 -26.57 16.94
CA ASN A 420 -20.65 -27.07 15.64
C ASN A 420 -21.02 -28.55 15.59
N ASP A 421 -22.20 -28.86 15.04
CA ASP A 421 -22.64 -30.23 14.89
C ASP A 421 -22.15 -30.82 13.56
N PRO A 422 -21.67 -32.07 13.53
CA PRO A 422 -21.20 -32.68 12.29
C PRO A 422 -22.31 -32.68 11.23
N LEU A 423 -21.97 -32.26 10.01
CA LEU A 423 -22.87 -32.37 8.86
C LEU A 423 -23.13 -33.86 8.59
N ASN A 424 -24.40 -34.23 8.48
CA ASN A 424 -24.77 -35.51 7.86
C ASN A 424 -24.27 -35.53 6.41
N ASP A 425 -23.88 -36.71 5.93
CA ASP A 425 -23.30 -36.87 4.59
C ASP A 425 -24.25 -36.35 3.48
N ASP A 426 -25.56 -36.52 3.65
CA ASP A 426 -26.58 -35.99 2.74
C ASP A 426 -26.61 -34.45 2.68
N THR A 427 -26.47 -33.77 3.82
CA THR A 427 -26.45 -32.31 3.89
C THR A 427 -25.16 -31.75 3.31
N ARG A 428 -24.03 -32.45 3.50
CA ARG A 428 -22.75 -32.16 2.84
C ARG A 428 -22.88 -32.25 1.31
N LEU A 429 -23.50 -33.32 0.82
CA LEU A 429 -23.69 -33.54 -0.61
C LEU A 429 -24.58 -32.46 -1.24
N GLN A 430 -25.68 -32.08 -0.56
CA GLN A 430 -26.53 -30.98 -1.00
C GLN A 430 -25.80 -29.63 -1.03
N HIS A 431 -24.94 -29.35 -0.05
CA HIS A 431 -24.17 -28.11 0.01
C HIS A 431 -23.12 -28.02 -1.09
N VAL A 432 -22.45 -29.14 -1.41
CA VAL A 432 -21.50 -29.23 -2.54
C VAL A 432 -22.23 -29.06 -3.86
N VAL A 433 -23.41 -29.67 -4.04
CA VAL A 433 -24.24 -29.50 -5.25
C VAL A 433 -24.67 -28.04 -5.42
N GLN A 434 -25.11 -27.37 -4.35
CA GLN A 434 -25.47 -25.95 -4.40
C GLN A 434 -24.28 -25.04 -4.75
N GLN A 435 -23.08 -25.35 -4.24
CA GLN A 435 -21.85 -24.62 -4.59
C GLN A 435 -21.44 -24.85 -6.05
N ILE A 436 -21.57 -26.09 -6.55
CA ILE A 436 -21.35 -26.41 -7.96
C ILE A 436 -22.34 -25.62 -8.83
N ASP A 437 -23.63 -25.62 -8.49
CA ASP A 437 -24.65 -24.89 -9.25
C ASP A 437 -24.38 -23.37 -9.24
N GLN A 438 -23.95 -22.79 -8.11
CA GLN A 438 -23.56 -21.39 -8.04
C GLN A 438 -22.33 -21.07 -8.90
N ILE A 439 -21.32 -21.92 -8.90
CA ILE A 439 -20.12 -21.77 -9.75
C ILE A 439 -20.52 -21.90 -11.23
N ASP A 440 -21.40 -22.83 -11.57
CA ASP A 440 -21.93 -23.03 -12.93
C ASP A 440 -22.75 -21.80 -13.38
N HIS A 441 -23.54 -21.21 -12.48
CA HIS A 441 -24.27 -19.97 -12.76
C HIS A 441 -23.32 -18.78 -12.99
N LEU A 442 -22.28 -18.63 -12.18
CA LEU A 442 -21.29 -17.56 -12.33
C LEU A 442 -20.48 -17.72 -13.63
N THR A 443 -20.00 -18.91 -13.95
CA THR A 443 -19.29 -19.18 -15.22
C THR A 443 -20.19 -18.99 -16.44
N ARG A 444 -21.46 -19.39 -16.37
CA ARG A 444 -22.44 -19.12 -17.46
C ARG A 444 -22.71 -17.62 -17.61
N ALA A 445 -22.82 -16.88 -16.51
CA ALA A 445 -23.00 -15.42 -16.55
C ALA A 445 -21.76 -14.72 -17.15
N GLU A 446 -20.56 -15.19 -16.81
CA GLU A 446 -19.30 -14.68 -17.34
C GLU A 446 -19.14 -14.99 -18.84
N ALA A 447 -19.46 -16.22 -19.26
CA ALA A 447 -19.48 -16.62 -20.66
C ALA A 447 -20.51 -15.82 -21.47
N ALA A 448 -21.70 -15.58 -20.92
CA ALA A 448 -22.72 -14.73 -21.53
C ALA A 448 -22.24 -13.27 -21.65
N GLY A 449 -21.57 -12.74 -20.62
CA GLY A 449 -20.94 -11.42 -20.63
C GLY A 449 -19.83 -11.29 -21.69
N GLN A 450 -18.99 -12.32 -21.86
CA GLN A 450 -17.97 -12.35 -22.91
C GLN A 450 -18.58 -12.43 -24.31
N LEU A 451 -19.66 -13.20 -24.50
CA LEU A 451 -20.42 -13.27 -25.75
C LEU A 451 -21.08 -11.92 -26.10
N LEU A 452 -21.65 -11.23 -25.10
CA LEU A 452 -22.21 -9.89 -25.26
C LEU A 452 -21.12 -8.88 -25.63
N LYS A 453 -19.97 -8.93 -24.95
CA LYS A 453 -18.81 -8.08 -25.26
C LYS A 453 -18.28 -8.34 -26.66
N ALA A 454 -18.15 -9.59 -27.08
CA ALA A 454 -17.71 -9.97 -28.42
C ALA A 454 -18.70 -9.49 -29.50
N LYS A 455 -20.01 -9.63 -29.26
CA LYS A 455 -21.05 -9.12 -30.17
C LYS A 455 -21.10 -7.61 -30.24
N LEU A 456 -20.90 -6.90 -29.12
CA LEU A 456 -20.82 -5.44 -29.11
C LEU A 456 -19.59 -4.96 -29.86
N VAL A 457 -18.42 -5.59 -29.68
CA VAL A 457 -17.22 -5.27 -30.46
C VAL A 457 -17.43 -5.51 -31.96
N ALA A 458 -18.14 -6.58 -32.34
CA ALA A 458 -18.46 -6.87 -33.73
C ALA A 458 -19.56 -5.97 -34.35
N LEU A 459 -20.30 -5.22 -33.53
CA LEU A 459 -21.32 -4.26 -33.99
C LEU A 459 -20.79 -2.81 -34.08
N TYR A 460 -19.65 -2.53 -33.44
CA TYR A 460 -19.05 -1.20 -33.35
C TYR A 460 -17.62 -1.11 -33.93
N MET A 461 -17.13 -2.19 -34.55
CA MET A 461 -16.05 -2.19 -35.57
C MET A 461 -16.68 -2.54 -36.91
#